data_AF-A0A2S4MBP9-F1
#
_entry.id   AF-A0A2S4MBP9-F1
#
_cell.length_a   1.000
_cell.length_b   1.000
_cell.length_c   1.000
_cell.angle_alpha   90.00
_cell.angle_beta   90.00
_cell.angle_gamma   90.00
#
_symmetry.space_group_name_H-M   'P 1'
#
loop_
_entity.id
_entity.type
_entity.pdbx_description
1 polymer ?
#
loop_
_entity_poly.entity_id
_entity_poly.type
_entity_poly.pdbx_seq_one_letter_code
_entity_poly.pdbx_strand_id
1 'polypeptide(L)' 'MRDERLELLLAISRRTLGIERFELTGKQTVDYHVVSSDDVGRALESAYDAGLVVGRSVGRTECVQES' A
#
# COMPACT_ATOMS: atom_id res chain seq x y z
N MET A 1 20.39 -1.27 2.94
CA MET A 1 19.57 -2.19 2.14
C MET A 1 18.35 -1.43 1.67
N ARG A 2 18.10 -1.36 0.36
CA ARG A 2 16.79 -0.91 -0.13
C ARG A 2 15.83 -2.07 0.06
N ASP A 3 14.65 -1.80 0.59
CA ASP A 3 13.62 -2.83 0.74
C ASP A 3 12.99 -3.05 -0.64
N GLU A 4 13.46 -4.05 -1.39
CA GLU A 4 12.99 -4.37 -2.75
C GLU A 4 11.46 -4.57 -2.80
N ARG A 5 10.88 -5.07 -1.70
CA ARG A 5 9.43 -5.20 -1.53
C ARG A 5 8.75 -3.83 -1.51
N LEU A 6 9.35 -2.86 -0.82
CA LEU A 6 8.84 -1.49 -0.75
C LEU A 6 8.92 -0.81 -2.12
N GLU A 7 10.03 -1.00 -2.85
CA GLU A 7 10.18 -0.47 -4.22
C GLU A 7 9.12 -1.05 -5.17
N LEU A 8 8.84 -2.35 -5.07
CA LEU A 8 7.80 -3.01 -5.86
C LEU A 8 6.38 -2.50 -5.52
N LEU A 9 6.06 -2.39 -4.22
CA LEU A 9 4.79 -1.83 -3.77
C LEU A 9 4.61 -0.38 -4.24
N LEU A 10 5.68 0.42 -4.22
CA LEU A 10 5.64 1.79 -4.70
C LEU A 10 5.42 1.84 -6.22
N ALA A 11 6.06 0.96 -6.99
CA ALA A 11 5.86 0.86 -8.43
C ALA A 11 4.40 0.49 -8.79
N ILE A 12 3.80 -0.45 -8.05
CA ILE A 12 2.39 -0.82 -8.23
C ILE A 12 1.49 0.38 -7.90
N SER A 13 1.72 1.03 -6.76
CA SER A 13 0.88 2.14 -6.28
C SER A 13 0.94 3.36 -7.18
N ARG A 14 2.11 3.68 -7.76
CA ARG A 14 2.24 4.72 -8.79
C ARG A 14 1.40 4.42 -10.01
N ARG A 15 1.48 3.19 -10.50
CA ARG A 15 0.83 2.77 -11.74
C ARG A 15 -0.69 2.68 -11.62
N THR A 16 -1.19 2.29 -10.46
CA THR A 16 -2.61 1.95 -10.26
C THR A 16 -3.36 2.98 -9.42
N LEU A 17 -2.74 3.54 -8.39
CA LEU A 17 -3.38 4.42 -7.42
C LEU A 17 -2.94 5.89 -7.56
N GLY A 18 -1.95 6.18 -8.41
CA GLY A 18 -1.36 7.52 -8.54
C GLY A 18 -0.60 7.98 -7.28
N ILE A 19 -0.22 7.04 -6.40
CA ILE A 19 0.51 7.34 -5.17
C ILE A 19 2.01 7.31 -5.46
N GLU A 20 2.63 8.49 -5.43
CA GLU A 20 4.05 8.64 -5.81
C GLU A 20 5.03 8.23 -4.71
N ARG A 21 4.64 8.37 -3.43
CA ARG A 21 5.52 8.15 -2.27
C ARG A 21 4.70 7.66 -1.08
N PHE A 22 5.32 6.86 -0.20
CA PHE A 22 4.76 6.46 1.09
C PHE A 22 5.36 7.27 2.25
N GLU A 23 5.60 8.56 2.02
CA GLU A 23 6.13 9.47 3.04
C GLU A 23 5.00 10.35 3.55
N LEU A 24 4.77 10.34 4.87
CA LEU A 24 3.83 11.26 5.50
C LEU A 24 4.46 12.65 5.56
N THR A 25 3.81 13.62 4.95
CA THR A 25 4.25 15.02 4.91
C THR A 25 3.64 15.85 6.04
N GLY A 26 2.64 15.30 6.75
CA GLY A 26 1.86 16.00 7.78
C GLY A 26 0.80 16.92 7.19
N LYS A 27 0.63 16.93 5.86
CA LYS A 27 -0.38 17.70 5.15
C LYS A 27 -1.42 16.76 4.60
N GLN A 28 -2.63 16.81 5.17
CA GLN A 28 -3.73 15.93 4.78
C GLN A 28 -4.03 15.97 3.27
N THR A 29 -3.89 17.13 2.62
CA THR A 29 -4.15 17.28 1.18
C THR A 29 -3.16 16.53 0.28
N VAL A 30 -2.03 16.10 0.83
CA VAL A 30 -0.98 15.35 0.13
C VAL A 30 -0.93 13.90 0.62
N ASP A 31 -1.22 13.68 1.90
CA ASP A 31 -1.12 12.37 2.54
C ASP A 31 -2.35 11.47 2.28
N TYR A 32 -3.52 12.06 1.97
CA TYR A 32 -4.74 11.32 1.63
C TYR A 32 -5.03 11.39 0.13
N HIS A 33 -5.23 10.23 -0.49
CA HIS A 33 -5.59 10.10 -1.90
C HIS A 33 -7.01 9.56 -2.04
N VAL A 34 -7.83 10.21 -2.88
CA VAL A 34 -9.11 9.67 -3.31
C VAL A 34 -8.84 8.73 -4.48
N VAL A 35 -9.20 7.45 -4.32
CA VAL A 35 -8.98 6.39 -5.32
C VAL A 35 -10.28 5.64 -5.58
N SER A 36 -10.45 5.11 -6.79
CA SER A 36 -11.58 4.23 -7.11
C SER A 36 -11.41 2.86 -6.46
N SER A 37 -12.52 2.22 -6.07
CA SER A 37 -12.51 0.83 -5.62
C SER A 37 -11.95 -0.13 -6.68
N ASP A 38 -12.17 0.16 -7.96
CA ASP A 38 -11.64 -0.64 -9.07
C ASP A 38 -10.11 -0.56 -9.16
N ASP A 39 -9.55 0.62 -8.95
CA ASP A 39 -8.10 0.84 -8.99
C ASP A 39 -7.40 0.14 -7.81
N VAL A 40 -8.06 0.12 -6.66
CA VAL A 40 -7.62 -0.67 -5.49
C VAL A 40 -7.62 -2.16 -5.83
N GLY A 41 -8.67 -2.67 -6.48
CA GLY A 41 -8.72 -4.07 -6.94
C GLY A 41 -7.55 -4.42 -7.85
N ARG A 42 -7.29 -3.59 -8.87
CA ARG A 42 -6.16 -3.78 -9.80
C ARG A 42 -4.80 -3.73 -9.13
N ALA A 43 -4.64 -2.84 -8.14
CA ALA A 43 -3.40 -2.74 -7.36
C ALA A 43 -3.14 -4.04 -6.57
N LEU A 44 -4.18 -4.60 -5.94
CA LEU A 44 -4.09 -5.85 -5.19
C LEU A 44 -3.78 -7.04 -6.11
N GLU A 45 -4.49 -7.17 -7.22
CA GLU A 45 -4.21 -8.20 -8.25
C GLU A 45 -2.76 -8.12 -8.74
N SER A 46 -2.27 -6.91 -9.05
CA SER A 46 -0.89 -6.69 -9.47
C SER A 46 0.12 -7.08 -8.39
N ALA A 47 -0.19 -6.86 -7.11
CA ALA A 47 0.65 -7.28 -6.00
C ALA A 47 0.68 -8.80 -5.88
N TYR A 48 -0.46 -9.48 -6.01
CA TYR A 48 -0.53 -10.95 -6.01
C TYR A 48 0.27 -11.55 -7.16
N ASP A 49 0.13 -11.04 -8.38
CA ASP A 49 0.88 -11.48 -9.56
C ASP A 49 2.40 -11.30 -9.38
N ALA A 50 2.81 -10.26 -8.65
CA ALA A 50 4.21 -10.00 -8.33
C ALA A 50 4.73 -10.83 -7.14
N GLY A 51 3.92 -11.76 -6.60
CA GLY A 51 4.29 -12.62 -5.49
C GLY A 51 4.23 -11.96 -4.11
N LEU A 52 3.63 -10.77 -4.00
CA LEU A 52 3.41 -10.07 -2.74
C LEU A 52 2.17 -10.66 -2.04
N VAL A 53 2.32 -11.83 -1.43
CA VAL A 53 1.27 -12.42 -0.61
C VAL A 53 1.21 -11.72 0.75
N VAL A 54 0.01 -11.31 1.16
CA VAL A 54 -0.31 -10.64 2.42
C VAL A 54 -0.17 -11.59 3.62
N GLY A 55 1.02 -12.18 3.81
CA GLY A 55 1.28 -13.21 4.83
C GLY A 55 2.26 -12.78 5.91
N ARG A 56 3.07 -11.72 5.71
CA ARG A 56 4.18 -11.42 6.64
C ARG A 56 3.73 -10.69 7.92
N SER A 57 2.50 -10.18 8.01
CA SER A 57 2.05 -9.37 9.15
C SER A 57 0.67 -9.71 9.71
N VAL A 58 -0.08 -10.66 9.14
CA VAL A 58 -1.37 -11.14 9.70
C VAL A 58 -1.17 -11.95 11.01
N GLY A 59 0.08 -12.16 11.44
CA GLY A 59 0.45 -12.67 12.77
C GLY A 59 0.78 -11.59 13.81
N ARG A 60 0.72 -10.29 13.48
CA ARG A 60 0.76 -9.20 14.47
C ARG A 60 -0.60 -8.54 14.55
N THR A 61 -1.61 -9.34 14.87
CA THR A 61 -2.77 -8.89 15.63
C THR A 61 -2.30 -8.27 16.93
N GLU A 62 -2.01 -6.98 16.91
CA GLU A 62 -2.37 -6.11 18.03
C GLU A 62 -3.71 -5.52 17.62
N CYS A 63 -4.77 -6.33 17.74
CA CYS A 63 -6.10 -5.79 17.98
C CYS A 63 -5.99 -5.04 19.30
N VAL A 64 -5.62 -3.76 19.25
CA VAL A 64 -5.97 -2.79 20.28
C VAL A 64 -6.99 -1.90 19.63
N GLN A 65 -8.23 -2.38 19.64
CA GLN A 65 -9.41 -1.55 19.54
C GLN A 65 -9.98 -1.42 20.96
N GLU A 66 -10.21 -0.16 21.34
CA GLU A 66 -11.14 0.32 22.38
C GLU A 66 -10.66 0.13 23.85
N SER A 67 -10.57 1.15 24.71
CA SER A 67 -11.13 2.52 24.77
C SER A 67 -10.18 3.48 25.50
#